data_AF-A0A943NB03-F1
#
_entry.id   AF-A0A943NB03-F1
#
_cell.length_a   1.000
_cell.length_b   1.000
_cell.length_c   1.000
_cell.angle_alpha   90.00
_cell.angle_beta   90.00
_cell.angle_gamma   90.00
#
_symmetry.space_group_name_H-M   'P 1'
#
loop_
_entity.id
_entity.type
_entity.pdbx_description
1 polymer ?
#
loop_
_entity_poly.entity_id
_entity_poly.type
_entity_poly.pdbx_seq_one_letter_code
_entity_poly.pdbx_strand_id
1 'polypeptide(L)'
;MNEQTATTAFTKKPRFIVSILGGKRRNMNATLDSLRAQTYGEWTEDAAEQNFPHDYVLRIHAGDTLHPDALFRMAHAVERAEYEPDMIYADELIQEGKKPYEEHKKCEFSRVTALSYDMFGALLAIRREIYAACCPPQGEYDAGAEYAFRLRCMAKARRIVHIPLPLIINHSPTATPAAAGISAIRSYLEAERREESVSTGLWQGSFIVRARREPRLTSIIIPSLNELEPLRRLLESIDRCCMAYRHEIIIADGGSGDGRLLNYYDLLEKNKKNGHEAEKPQKSLKPRRGAY
;
A
#
# COMPACT_ATOMS: atom_id res chain seq x y z
N MET A 1 36.56 3.19 -35.40
CA MET A 1 36.20 4.09 -34.29
C MET A 1 35.30 5.16 -34.88
N ASN A 2 33.98 4.98 -34.72
CA ASN A 2 32.97 5.99 -35.04
C ASN A 2 31.82 5.69 -34.06
N GLU A 3 31.95 6.18 -32.83
CA GLU A 3 30.81 6.25 -31.92
C GLU A 3 29.89 7.34 -32.44
N GLN A 4 28.88 6.93 -33.21
CA GLN A 4 27.69 7.73 -33.39
C GLN A 4 27.05 7.86 -32.00
N THR A 5 27.24 9.02 -31.38
CA THR A 5 26.40 9.52 -30.29
C THR A 5 24.99 9.68 -30.84
N ALA A 6 24.24 8.58 -30.89
CA ALA A 6 22.80 8.59 -31.06
C ALA A 6 22.23 9.37 -29.87
N THR A 7 21.99 10.66 -30.06
CA THR A 7 21.17 11.44 -29.15
C THR A 7 19.80 10.78 -29.17
N THR A 8 19.46 10.03 -28.13
CA THR A 8 18.19 9.34 -27.99
C THR A 8 17.09 10.38 -27.82
N ALA A 9 16.65 10.97 -28.93
CA ALA A 9 15.54 11.90 -28.94
C ALA A 9 14.27 11.13 -28.55
N PHE A 10 13.57 11.61 -27.53
CA PHE A 10 12.25 11.11 -27.15
C PHE A 10 11.31 11.12 -28.36
N THR A 11 10.63 9.98 -28.64
CA THR A 11 9.60 9.97 -29.69
C THR A 11 8.33 10.65 -29.22
N LYS A 12 7.97 10.47 -27.94
CA LYS A 12 6.97 11.26 -27.23
C LYS A 12 7.66 12.18 -26.24
N LYS A 13 7.45 13.49 -26.39
CA LYS A 13 7.93 14.52 -25.46
C LYS A 13 6.78 14.94 -24.53
N PRO A 14 6.50 14.20 -23.43
CA PRO A 14 5.46 14.60 -22.51
C PRO A 14 5.80 15.94 -21.87
N ARG A 15 4.80 16.81 -21.75
CA ARG A 15 4.93 18.14 -21.15
C ARG A 15 4.36 18.12 -19.75
N PHE A 16 5.12 18.64 -18.80
CA PHE A 16 4.75 18.67 -17.39
C PHE A 16 4.36 20.08 -16.96
N ILE A 17 3.30 20.19 -16.17
CA ILE A 17 3.02 21.42 -15.41
C ILE A 17 3.21 21.13 -13.93
N VAL A 18 3.88 22.03 -13.22
CA VAL A 18 4.25 21.84 -11.81
C VAL A 18 3.61 22.92 -10.95
N SER A 19 2.71 22.51 -10.07
CA SER A 19 2.14 23.38 -9.03
C SER A 19 2.98 23.26 -7.76
N ILE A 20 3.51 24.37 -7.27
CA ILE A 20 4.24 24.43 -5.99
C ILE A 20 3.26 24.84 -4.89
N LEU A 21 3.12 24.01 -3.86
CA LEU A 21 2.10 24.15 -2.83
C LEU A 21 2.66 24.72 -1.53
N GLY A 22 2.06 25.82 -1.06
CA GLY A 22 2.30 26.41 0.25
C GLY A 22 3.72 26.96 0.47
N GLY A 23 4.07 27.12 1.75
CA GLY A 23 5.43 27.44 2.20
C GLY A 23 5.85 28.92 2.10
N LYS A 24 6.98 29.23 2.75
CA LYS A 24 7.60 30.56 2.69
C LYS A 24 8.32 30.75 1.35
N ARG A 25 8.47 32.00 0.90
CA ARG A 25 9.19 32.34 -0.35
C ARG A 25 10.56 31.67 -0.50
N ARG A 26 11.32 31.51 0.59
CA ARG A 26 12.61 30.78 0.58
C ARG A 26 12.45 29.31 0.14
N ASN A 27 11.44 28.63 0.64
CA ASN A 27 11.19 27.22 0.33
C ASN A 27 10.71 27.08 -1.12
N MET A 28 9.83 27.98 -1.58
CA MET A 28 9.40 28.02 -2.98
C MET A 28 10.60 28.19 -3.92
N ASN A 29 11.52 29.12 -3.60
CA ASN A 29 12.72 29.33 -4.41
C ASN A 29 13.61 28.09 -4.48
N ALA A 30 13.78 27.35 -3.37
CA ALA A 30 14.57 26.12 -3.38
C ALA A 30 13.98 25.06 -4.33
N THR A 31 12.65 24.86 -4.30
CA THR A 31 11.96 23.98 -5.24
C THR A 31 12.11 24.48 -6.69
N LEU A 32 11.90 25.77 -6.94
CA LEU A 32 12.06 26.38 -8.26
C LEU A 32 13.47 26.24 -8.83
N ASP A 33 14.50 26.43 -8.00
CA ASP A 33 15.89 26.28 -8.42
C ASP A 33 16.19 24.82 -8.80
N SER A 34 15.63 23.84 -8.07
CA SER A 34 15.73 22.42 -8.43
C SER A 34 14.97 22.06 -9.71
N LEU A 35 13.86 22.75 -10.00
CA LEU A 35 13.11 22.61 -11.25
C LEU A 35 13.88 23.21 -12.43
N ARG A 36 14.48 24.39 -12.26
CA ARG A 36 15.34 25.03 -13.27
C ARG A 36 16.59 24.21 -13.61
N ALA A 37 17.05 23.40 -12.65
CA ALA A 37 18.17 22.49 -12.84
C ALA A 37 17.79 21.17 -13.54
N GLN A 38 16.52 20.96 -13.93
CA GLN A 38 16.10 19.73 -14.61
C GLN A 38 16.75 19.58 -15.98
N THR A 39 17.22 18.37 -16.29
CA THR A 39 17.81 18.03 -17.60
C THR A 39 16.78 17.89 -18.71
N TYR A 40 15.50 17.73 -18.35
CA TYR A 40 14.37 17.70 -19.27
C TYR A 40 13.63 19.04 -19.28
N GLY A 41 13.53 19.66 -20.45
CA GLY A 41 13.06 21.05 -20.59
C GLY A 41 11.57 21.25 -20.89
N GLU A 42 10.80 20.20 -21.16
CA GLU A 42 9.38 20.31 -21.53
C GLU A 42 8.50 20.41 -20.28
N TRP A 43 8.67 21.49 -19.51
CA TRP A 43 7.85 21.75 -18.32
C TRP A 43 7.63 23.24 -18.07
N THR A 44 6.60 23.57 -17.30
CA THR A 44 6.35 24.93 -16.81
C THR A 44 5.77 24.92 -15.40
N GLU A 45 5.84 26.06 -14.72
CA GLU A 45 5.16 26.29 -13.45
C GLU A 45 3.66 26.60 -13.67
N ASP A 46 2.78 26.06 -12.83
CA ASP A 46 1.33 26.27 -12.92
C ASP A 46 0.92 27.75 -12.80
N ALA A 47 1.66 28.53 -12.00
CA ALA A 47 1.44 29.97 -11.85
C ALA A 47 1.75 30.76 -13.14
N ALA A 48 2.46 30.17 -14.11
CA ALA A 48 2.94 30.87 -15.28
C ALA A 48 1.90 30.99 -16.40
N GLU A 49 1.04 30.00 -16.68
CA GLU A 49 0.09 30.09 -17.81
C GLU A 49 -1.17 29.20 -17.69
N GLN A 50 -2.35 29.80 -17.86
CA GLN A 50 -3.64 29.08 -17.99
C GLN A 50 -3.79 28.29 -19.30
N ASN A 51 -2.83 28.40 -20.23
CA ASN A 51 -2.91 27.87 -21.60
C ASN A 51 -1.74 26.98 -22.02
N PHE A 52 -0.78 26.68 -21.14
CA PHE A 52 0.33 25.79 -21.50
C PHE A 52 -0.20 24.39 -21.82
N PRO A 53 -0.03 23.88 -23.06
CA PRO A 53 -0.50 22.55 -23.40
C PRO A 53 0.41 21.53 -22.69
N HIS A 54 -0.15 20.84 -21.71
CA HIS A 54 0.54 19.84 -20.89
C HIS A 54 -0.19 18.50 -20.93
N ASP A 55 0.56 17.45 -20.64
CA ASP A 55 0.09 16.07 -20.65
C ASP A 55 -0.01 15.51 -19.21
N TYR A 56 0.85 16.02 -18.30
CA TYR A 56 0.89 15.62 -16.90
C TYR A 56 0.97 16.82 -15.95
N VAL A 57 0.39 16.66 -14.77
CA VAL A 57 0.40 17.63 -13.68
C VAL A 57 1.12 17.05 -12.48
N LEU A 58 2.03 17.83 -11.88
CA LEU A 58 2.71 17.51 -10.63
C LEU A 58 2.33 18.54 -9.56
N ARG A 59 2.19 18.08 -8.32
CA ARG A 59 1.94 18.92 -7.15
C ARG A 59 3.06 18.67 -6.14
N ILE A 60 3.90 19.69 -5.92
CA ILE A 60 5.12 19.55 -5.10
C ILE A 60 5.03 20.52 -3.92
N HIS A 61 5.33 20.03 -2.72
CA HIS A 61 5.33 20.88 -1.54
C HIS A 61 6.54 21.84 -1.57
N ALA A 62 6.31 23.11 -1.25
CA ALA A 62 7.37 24.10 -1.25
C ALA A 62 8.47 23.74 -0.24
N GLY A 63 9.70 23.65 -0.73
CA GLY A 63 10.89 23.27 0.03
C GLY A 63 11.42 21.90 -0.38
N ASP A 64 10.59 21.03 -0.96
CA ASP A 64 11.06 19.77 -1.53
C ASP A 64 11.88 20.04 -2.79
N THR A 65 12.93 19.24 -3.00
CA THR A 65 13.88 19.45 -4.11
C THR A 65 13.96 18.21 -4.99
N LEU A 66 13.89 18.41 -6.30
CA LEU A 66 13.93 17.32 -7.26
C LEU A 66 15.38 16.95 -7.60
N HIS A 67 15.62 15.67 -7.83
CA HIS A 67 16.84 15.21 -8.48
C HIS A 67 16.93 15.83 -9.90
N PRO A 68 18.11 16.24 -10.41
CA PRO A 68 18.23 16.91 -11.73
C PRO A 68 17.63 16.13 -12.92
N ASP A 69 17.56 14.80 -12.80
CA ASP A 69 16.95 13.93 -13.83
C ASP A 69 15.49 13.56 -13.55
N ALA A 70 14.82 14.12 -12.55
CA ALA A 70 13.49 13.66 -12.13
C ALA A 70 12.47 13.71 -13.28
N LEU A 71 12.36 14.85 -13.98
CA LEU A 71 11.44 15.01 -15.10
C LEU A 71 11.89 14.20 -16.32
N PHE A 72 13.20 14.04 -16.54
CA PHE A 72 13.73 13.17 -17.59
C PHE A 72 13.31 11.71 -17.35
N ARG A 73 13.42 11.22 -16.11
CA ARG A 73 13.04 9.86 -15.72
C ARG A 73 11.54 9.63 -15.85
N MET A 74 10.71 10.63 -15.52
CA MET A 74 9.28 10.58 -15.77
C MET A 74 8.96 10.53 -17.26
N ALA A 75 9.57 11.39 -18.08
CA ALA A 75 9.40 11.36 -19.52
C ALA A 75 9.83 10.01 -20.12
N HIS A 76 10.91 9.45 -19.60
CA HIS A 76 11.43 8.14 -19.99
C HIS A 76 10.49 7.00 -19.61
N ALA A 77 9.82 7.09 -18.46
CA ALA A 77 8.77 6.14 -18.08
C ALA A 77 7.57 6.20 -19.04
N VAL A 78 7.20 7.39 -19.53
CA VAL A 78 6.16 7.55 -20.57
C VAL A 78 6.58 6.92 -21.88
N GLU A 79 7.80 7.21 -22.34
CA GLU A 79 8.36 6.70 -23.60
C GLU A 79 8.47 5.17 -23.63
N ARG A 80 8.87 4.56 -22.51
CA ARG A 80 9.08 3.10 -22.42
C ARG A 80 7.82 2.30 -22.15
N ALA A 81 6.73 2.95 -21.75
CA ALA A 81 5.51 2.23 -21.44
C ALA A 81 4.81 1.77 -22.73
N GLU A 82 4.37 0.51 -22.77
CA GLU A 82 3.55 -0.02 -23.86
C GLU A 82 2.27 0.80 -24.05
N TYR A 83 1.67 1.21 -22.94
CA TYR A 83 0.56 2.15 -22.90
C TYR A 83 0.94 3.32 -22.02
N GLU A 84 0.60 4.51 -22.50
CA GLU A 84 0.99 5.74 -21.86
C GLU A 84 0.42 5.83 -20.43
N PRO A 85 1.24 6.05 -19.38
CA PRO A 85 0.80 5.95 -17.99
C PRO A 85 -0.23 7.01 -17.58
N ASP A 86 -1.16 6.65 -16.70
CA ASP A 86 -2.12 7.58 -16.11
C ASP A 86 -1.54 8.30 -14.88
N MET A 87 -0.70 7.60 -14.12
CA MET A 87 0.00 8.13 -12.95
C MET A 87 1.42 7.57 -12.90
N ILE A 88 2.37 8.40 -12.49
CA ILE A 88 3.79 8.03 -12.35
C ILE A 88 4.29 8.53 -11.01
N TYR A 89 4.81 7.64 -10.17
CA TYR A 89 5.43 7.98 -8.89
C TYR A 89 6.84 7.41 -8.79
N ALA A 90 7.63 7.93 -7.86
CA ALA A 90 9.01 7.50 -7.67
C ALA A 90 9.36 7.36 -6.19
N ASP A 91 10.45 6.65 -5.91
CA ASP A 91 11.08 6.67 -4.59
C ASP A 91 11.52 8.08 -4.20
N GLU A 92 11.77 8.28 -2.91
CA GLU A 92 12.13 9.58 -2.35
C GLU A 92 13.21 9.44 -1.27
N LEU A 93 13.99 10.51 -1.07
CA LEU A 93 14.79 10.68 0.14
C LEU A 93 14.00 11.50 1.14
N ILE A 94 14.06 11.12 2.41
CA ILE A 94 13.49 11.90 3.49
C ILE A 94 14.63 12.63 4.20
N GLN A 95 14.49 13.94 4.37
CA GLN A 95 15.43 14.75 5.14
C GLN A 95 14.71 15.78 6.02
N GLU A 96 14.40 15.38 7.26
CA GLU A 96 13.85 16.27 8.26
C GLU A 96 14.95 17.12 8.93
N GLY A 97 15.02 18.40 8.56
CA GLY A 97 15.96 19.34 9.14
C GLY A 97 17.42 18.94 8.90
N LYS A 98 18.16 18.65 9.98
CA LYS A 98 19.58 18.23 9.91
C LYS A 98 19.78 16.73 10.07
N LYS A 99 18.72 15.93 10.07
CA LYS A 99 18.84 14.46 10.14
C LYS A 99 19.56 13.92 8.89
N PRO A 100 20.25 12.77 8.99
CA PRO A 100 20.75 12.07 7.82
C PRO A 100 19.63 11.76 6.83
N TYR A 101 19.97 11.66 5.55
CA TYR A 101 19.03 11.20 4.53
C TYR A 101 18.61 9.77 4.81
N GLU A 102 17.31 9.51 4.68
CA GLU A 102 16.74 8.17 4.70
C GLU A 102 16.15 7.86 3.32
N GLU A 103 16.51 6.71 2.74
CA GLU A 103 15.92 6.25 1.49
C GLU A 103 14.55 5.63 1.76
N HIS A 104 13.49 6.24 1.23
CA HIS A 104 12.15 5.67 1.24
C HIS A 104 11.89 4.96 -0.10
N LYS A 105 12.19 3.66 -0.14
CA LYS A 105 11.93 2.77 -1.28
C LYS A 105 10.50 2.25 -1.22
N LYS A 106 9.66 2.74 -2.13
CA LYS A 106 8.26 2.37 -2.25
C LYS A 106 8.15 1.03 -2.96
N CYS A 107 7.11 0.28 -2.63
CA CYS A 107 6.80 -0.94 -3.37
C CYS A 107 6.16 -0.61 -4.71
N GLU A 108 6.12 -1.62 -5.59
CA GLU A 108 5.30 -1.57 -6.80
C GLU A 108 3.83 -1.33 -6.48
N PHE A 109 3.13 -0.73 -7.43
CA PHE A 109 1.76 -0.27 -7.20
C PHE A 109 0.85 -1.42 -6.77
N SER A 110 0.19 -1.21 -5.63
CA SER A 110 -0.85 -2.08 -5.12
C SER A 110 -1.98 -1.23 -4.60
N ARG A 111 -3.20 -1.47 -5.10
CA ARG A 111 -4.40 -0.82 -4.60
C ARG A 111 -4.63 -1.08 -3.11
N VAL A 112 -4.19 -2.23 -2.60
CA VAL A 112 -4.27 -2.54 -1.16
C VAL A 112 -3.33 -1.63 -0.38
N THR A 113 -2.08 -1.49 -0.83
CA THR A 113 -1.08 -0.64 -0.18
C THR A 113 -1.47 0.83 -0.23
N ALA A 114 -1.99 1.31 -1.37
CA ALA A 114 -2.47 2.67 -1.54
C ALA A 114 -3.66 3.01 -0.62
N LEU A 115 -4.36 2.01 -0.06
CA LEU A 115 -5.40 2.19 0.95
C LEU A 115 -4.87 2.01 2.38
N SER A 116 -3.63 1.55 2.54
CA SER A 116 -2.96 1.42 3.83
C SER A 116 -2.21 2.67 4.24
N TYR A 117 -1.72 3.47 3.29
CA TYR A 117 -1.13 4.80 3.52
C TYR A 117 -1.01 5.52 2.16
N ASP A 118 -0.66 6.81 2.18
CA ASP A 118 -0.37 7.55 0.96
C ASP A 118 0.96 7.11 0.33
N MET A 119 0.91 6.03 -0.47
CA MET A 119 2.11 5.43 -1.06
C MET A 119 2.75 6.27 -2.17
N PHE A 120 2.04 7.23 -2.75
CA PHE A 120 2.57 8.03 -3.86
C PHE A 120 3.62 9.04 -3.38
N GLY A 121 3.48 9.55 -2.15
CA GLY A 121 4.48 10.40 -1.50
C GLY A 121 4.62 11.79 -2.13
N ALA A 122 5.85 12.32 -2.16
CA ALA A 122 6.10 13.72 -2.52
C ALA A 122 6.14 13.97 -4.04
N LEU A 123 6.41 12.95 -4.85
CA LEU A 123 6.55 13.08 -6.30
C LEU A 123 5.58 12.15 -7.05
N LEU A 124 4.54 12.75 -7.59
CA LEU A 124 3.49 12.09 -8.37
C LEU A 124 3.12 12.94 -9.58
N ALA A 125 3.27 12.39 -10.78
CA ALA A 125 2.72 12.95 -12.00
C ALA A 125 1.37 12.28 -12.32
N ILE A 126 0.35 13.08 -12.60
CA ILE A 126 -1.00 12.62 -12.93
C ILE A 126 -1.35 13.13 -14.32
N ARG A 127 -1.84 12.24 -15.18
CA ARG A 127 -2.33 12.59 -16.52
C ARG A 127 -3.39 13.69 -16.43
N ARG A 128 -3.29 14.69 -17.30
CA ARG A 128 -4.14 15.90 -17.29
C ARG A 128 -5.63 15.58 -17.22
N GLU A 129 -6.11 14.61 -18.00
CA GLU A 129 -7.53 14.25 -18.06
C GLU A 129 -8.04 13.71 -16.72
N ILE A 130 -7.23 12.91 -16.02
CA ILE A 130 -7.57 12.39 -14.70
C ILE A 130 -7.50 13.50 -13.66
N TYR A 131 -6.45 14.32 -13.70
CA TYR A 131 -6.27 15.44 -12.80
C TYR A 131 -7.49 16.38 -12.82
N ALA A 132 -7.93 16.78 -14.02
CA ALA A 132 -9.10 17.64 -14.22
C ALA A 132 -10.42 16.98 -13.76
N ALA A 133 -10.56 15.67 -13.96
CA ALA A 133 -11.77 14.93 -13.59
C ALA A 133 -11.90 14.62 -12.09
N CYS A 134 -10.85 14.85 -11.29
CA CYS A 134 -10.78 14.43 -9.89
C CYS A 134 -10.80 15.57 -8.86
N CYS A 135 -11.02 16.82 -9.31
CA CYS A 135 -11.16 18.02 -8.45
C CYS A 135 -9.98 18.16 -7.45
N PRO A 136 -8.82 18.67 -7.89
CA PRO A 136 -7.66 18.82 -7.01
C PRO A 136 -7.92 19.78 -5.84
N PRO A 137 -7.31 19.56 -4.66
CA PRO A 137 -7.43 20.46 -3.53
C PRO A 137 -6.96 21.87 -3.87
N GLN A 138 -7.71 22.87 -3.40
CA GLN A 138 -7.39 24.29 -3.56
C GLN A 138 -6.80 24.84 -2.27
N GLY A 139 -5.89 25.81 -2.38
CA GLY A 139 -5.28 26.48 -1.22
C GLY A 139 -3.97 25.83 -0.75
N GLU A 140 -3.71 25.94 0.55
CA GLU A 140 -2.50 25.38 1.17
C GLU A 140 -2.52 23.85 1.17
N TYR A 141 -1.33 23.25 1.29
CA TYR A 141 -1.17 21.80 1.33
C TYR A 141 -1.85 21.19 2.57
N ASP A 142 -2.76 20.24 2.35
CA ASP A 142 -3.37 19.43 3.39
C ASP A 142 -3.21 17.95 3.05
N ALA A 143 -2.49 17.21 3.91
CA ALA A 143 -2.17 15.80 3.67
C ALA A 143 -3.41 14.90 3.58
N GLY A 144 -4.52 15.27 4.23
CA GLY A 144 -5.79 14.55 4.14
C GLY A 144 -6.49 14.75 2.81
N ALA A 145 -6.60 15.99 2.37
CA ALA A 145 -7.20 16.39 1.11
C ALA A 145 -6.41 15.85 -0.10
N GLU A 146 -5.07 15.90 -0.02
CA GLU A 146 -4.18 15.33 -1.03
C GLU A 146 -4.34 13.80 -1.11
N TYR A 147 -4.38 13.10 0.02
CA TYR A 147 -4.61 11.66 0.01
C TYR A 147 -5.98 11.30 -0.58
N ALA A 148 -7.06 12.01 -0.19
CA ALA A 148 -8.37 11.83 -0.78
C ALA A 148 -8.38 12.07 -2.30
N PHE A 149 -7.68 13.11 -2.76
CA PHE A 149 -7.53 13.42 -4.18
C PHE A 149 -6.77 12.32 -4.94
N ARG A 150 -5.68 11.82 -4.39
CA ARG A 150 -4.87 10.73 -4.97
C ARG A 150 -5.67 9.44 -5.08
N LEU A 151 -6.51 9.13 -4.09
CA LEU A 151 -7.43 7.98 -4.16
C LEU A 151 -8.47 8.13 -5.27
N ARG A 152 -9.03 9.34 -5.48
CA ARG A 152 -9.93 9.60 -6.62
C ARG A 152 -9.22 9.42 -7.96
N CYS A 153 -7.97 9.87 -8.07
CA CYS A 153 -7.16 9.68 -9.29
C CYS A 153 -6.89 8.19 -9.54
N MET A 154 -6.50 7.44 -8.50
CA MET A 154 -6.27 6.00 -8.54
C MET A 154 -7.52 5.19 -8.94
N ALA A 155 -8.73 5.68 -8.62
CA ALA A 155 -9.98 5.06 -9.06
C ALA A 155 -10.15 5.11 -10.59
N LYS A 156 -9.70 6.20 -11.22
CA LYS A 156 -9.80 6.41 -12.68
C LYS A 156 -8.59 5.89 -13.46
N ALA A 157 -7.43 5.79 -12.82
CA ALA A 157 -6.19 5.35 -13.45
C ALA A 157 -6.26 3.85 -13.80
N ARG A 158 -5.90 3.54 -15.05
CA ARG A 158 -5.74 2.17 -15.55
C ARG A 158 -4.29 1.71 -15.48
N ARG A 159 -3.35 2.64 -15.67
CA ARG A 159 -1.90 2.33 -15.62
C ARG A 159 -1.16 3.27 -14.67
N ILE A 160 -0.62 2.70 -13.61
CA ILE A 160 0.21 3.40 -12.64
C ILE A 160 1.62 2.82 -12.73
N VAL A 161 2.62 3.68 -12.89
CA VAL A 161 4.03 3.28 -13.06
C VAL A 161 4.85 3.79 -11.90
N HIS A 162 5.70 2.90 -11.38
CA HIS A 162 6.69 3.21 -10.36
C HIS A 162 8.07 3.39 -11.00
N ILE A 163 8.82 4.40 -10.55
CA ILE A 163 10.24 4.58 -10.86
C ILE A 163 11.04 4.32 -9.57
N PRO A 164 11.75 3.18 -9.44
CA PRO A 164 12.47 2.80 -8.23
C PRO A 164 13.81 3.54 -8.10
N LEU A 165 13.76 4.87 -8.13
CA LEU A 165 14.90 5.78 -7.97
C LEU A 165 14.47 6.95 -7.08
N PRO A 166 15.32 7.41 -6.15
CA PRO A 166 15.02 8.55 -5.29
C PRO A 166 15.07 9.85 -6.10
N LEU A 167 13.93 10.28 -6.65
CA LEU A 167 13.86 11.42 -7.58
C LEU A 167 13.45 12.73 -6.91
N ILE A 168 13.14 12.71 -5.62
CA ILE A 168 12.83 13.90 -4.82
C ILE A 168 13.39 13.74 -3.41
N ILE A 169 13.82 14.86 -2.83
CA ILE A 169 14.09 14.97 -1.40
C ILE A 169 12.89 15.65 -0.77
N ASN A 170 12.18 14.87 0.05
CA ASN A 170 11.08 15.32 0.89
C ASN A 170 11.65 15.91 2.19
N HIS A 171 11.58 17.22 2.33
CA HIS A 171 12.10 17.95 3.50
C HIS A 171 11.02 18.17 4.56
N SER A 172 9.76 17.85 4.27
CA SER A 172 8.62 18.07 5.16
C SER A 172 7.64 16.89 5.12
N PRO A 173 8.10 15.68 5.46
CA PRO A 173 7.23 14.50 5.46
C PRO A 173 6.07 14.74 6.41
N THR A 174 4.85 14.69 5.88
CA THR A 174 3.63 14.94 6.64
C THR A 174 2.75 13.71 6.55
N ALA A 175 2.61 12.99 7.66
CA ALA A 175 1.71 11.85 7.74
C ALA A 175 0.25 12.30 7.64
N THR A 176 -0.56 11.54 6.91
CA THR A 176 -2.00 11.81 6.80
C THR A 176 -2.66 11.73 8.19
N PRO A 177 -3.39 12.77 8.63
CA PRO A 177 -4.11 12.73 9.90
C PRO A 177 -5.14 11.58 9.93
N ALA A 178 -5.26 10.89 11.07
CA ALA A 178 -6.09 9.69 11.20
C ALA A 178 -7.54 9.89 10.74
N ALA A 179 -8.20 10.95 11.22
CA ALA A 179 -9.60 11.25 10.87
C ALA A 179 -9.76 11.55 9.38
N ALA A 180 -8.84 12.34 8.81
CA ALA A 180 -8.87 12.72 7.40
C ALA A 180 -8.62 11.51 6.49
N GLY A 181 -7.65 10.65 6.82
CA GLY A 181 -7.37 9.46 6.03
C GLY A 181 -8.46 8.40 6.12
N ILE A 182 -9.10 8.20 7.29
CA ILE A 182 -10.29 7.35 7.39
C ILE A 182 -11.41 7.90 6.50
N SER A 183 -11.65 9.21 6.51
CA SER A 183 -12.67 9.85 5.67
C SER A 183 -12.36 9.68 4.18
N ALA A 184 -11.11 9.89 3.79
CA ALA A 184 -10.62 9.73 2.42
C ALA A 184 -10.85 8.30 1.89
N ILE A 185 -10.45 7.28 2.68
CA ILE A 185 -10.61 5.88 2.31
C ILE A 185 -12.10 5.50 2.27
N ARG A 186 -12.92 5.93 3.24
CA ARG A 186 -14.37 5.66 3.22
C ARG A 186 -15.03 6.23 1.97
N SER A 187 -14.72 7.47 1.62
CA SER A 187 -15.24 8.11 0.40
C SER A 187 -14.83 7.34 -0.86
N TYR A 188 -13.58 6.84 -0.89
CA TYR A 188 -13.11 5.98 -1.98
C TYR A 188 -13.87 4.65 -2.03
N LEU A 189 -14.06 3.97 -0.90
CA LEU A 189 -14.79 2.70 -0.84
C LEU A 189 -16.27 2.87 -1.26
N GLU A 190 -16.93 3.93 -0.79
CA GLU A 190 -18.31 4.25 -1.19
C GLU A 190 -18.44 4.46 -2.70
N ALA A 191 -17.52 5.22 -3.31
CA ALA A 191 -17.50 5.45 -4.75
C ALA A 191 -17.31 4.14 -5.55
N GLU A 192 -16.51 3.22 -5.02
CA GLU A 192 -16.23 1.90 -5.61
C GLU A 192 -17.26 0.83 -5.21
N ARG A 193 -18.32 1.19 -4.46
CA ARG A 193 -19.38 0.29 -3.96
C ARG A 193 -18.83 -0.86 -3.12
N ARG A 194 -17.94 -0.51 -2.20
CA ARG A 194 -17.14 -1.40 -1.36
C ARG A 194 -17.54 -1.22 0.11
N GLU A 195 -17.90 -2.32 0.79
CA GLU A 195 -18.48 -2.31 2.15
C GLU A 195 -17.43 -2.55 3.27
N GLU A 196 -16.15 -2.36 2.97
CA GLU A 196 -15.09 -2.57 3.97
C GLU A 196 -15.07 -1.51 5.07
N SER A 197 -14.68 -1.94 6.27
CA SER A 197 -14.46 -1.03 7.40
C SER A 197 -13.03 -0.48 7.38
N VAL A 198 -12.85 0.73 7.89
CA VAL A 198 -11.55 1.42 7.93
C VAL A 198 -11.25 1.84 9.36
N SER A 199 -10.04 1.53 9.83
CA SER A 199 -9.48 1.99 11.10
C SER A 199 -8.05 2.49 10.91
N THR A 200 -7.47 3.11 11.94
CA THR A 200 -6.03 3.42 11.98
C THR A 200 -5.20 2.13 12.00
N GLY A 201 -3.99 2.21 11.44
CA GLY A 201 -2.99 1.15 11.43
C GLY A 201 -1.97 1.28 12.57
N LEU A 202 -0.81 0.63 12.39
CA LEU A 202 0.22 0.48 13.42
C LEU A 202 1.10 1.73 13.60
N TRP A 203 1.21 2.59 12.59
CA TRP A 203 1.99 3.83 12.63
C TRP A 203 1.16 5.04 12.16
N GLN A 204 1.64 6.24 12.47
CA GLN A 204 0.97 7.48 12.08
C GLN A 204 0.86 7.58 10.55
N GLY A 205 -0.34 7.90 10.05
CA GLY A 205 -0.63 7.94 8.62
C GLY A 205 -0.90 6.57 7.98
N SER A 206 -0.92 5.48 8.76
CA SER A 206 -1.34 4.17 8.28
C SER A 206 -2.78 3.82 8.64
N PHE A 207 -3.38 2.96 7.82
CA PHE A 207 -4.77 2.56 7.88
C PHE A 207 -4.92 1.06 7.61
N ILE A 208 -5.96 0.48 8.19
CA ILE A 208 -6.35 -0.91 7.95
C ILE A 208 -7.74 -0.92 7.35
N VAL A 209 -7.85 -1.48 6.15
CA VAL A 209 -9.12 -1.74 5.48
C VAL A 209 -9.47 -3.21 5.67
N ARG A 210 -10.58 -3.49 6.35
CA ARG A 210 -11.06 -4.86 6.60
C ARG A 210 -12.32 -5.14 5.83
N ALA A 211 -12.25 -6.15 4.97
CA ALA A 211 -13.44 -6.74 4.38
C ALA A 211 -14.40 -7.21 5.46
N ARG A 212 -15.70 -6.94 5.26
CA ARG A 212 -16.74 -7.57 6.03
C ARG A 212 -16.69 -9.07 5.73
N ARG A 213 -16.06 -9.83 6.62
CA ARG A 213 -16.06 -11.28 6.55
C ARG A 213 -17.26 -11.78 7.34
N GLU A 214 -18.12 -12.55 6.69
CA GLU A 214 -19.04 -13.37 7.46
C GLU A 214 -18.25 -14.34 8.35
N PRO A 215 -18.75 -14.69 9.54
CA PRO A 215 -18.09 -15.65 10.42
C PRO A 215 -17.91 -16.98 9.68
N ARG A 216 -16.70 -17.27 9.21
CA ARG A 216 -16.34 -18.55 8.62
C ARG A 216 -15.91 -19.51 9.71
N LEU A 217 -16.22 -20.79 9.52
CA LEU A 217 -15.67 -21.84 10.37
C LEU A 217 -14.13 -21.77 10.29
N THR A 218 -13.49 -21.61 11.45
CA THR A 218 -12.03 -21.61 11.56
C THR A 218 -11.57 -22.94 12.14
N SER A 219 -10.73 -23.68 11.43
CA SER A 219 -10.19 -24.95 11.91
C SER A 219 -8.91 -24.73 12.72
N ILE A 220 -8.89 -25.17 13.97
CA ILE A 220 -7.72 -25.17 14.84
C ILE A 220 -7.14 -26.58 14.86
N ILE A 221 -5.96 -26.75 14.27
CA ILE A 221 -5.27 -28.04 14.21
C ILE A 221 -4.27 -28.11 15.36
N ILE A 222 -4.45 -29.09 16.25
CA ILE A 222 -3.62 -29.31 17.43
C ILE A 222 -2.87 -30.64 17.27
N PRO A 223 -1.56 -30.63 16.99
CA PRO A 223 -0.77 -31.84 17.05
C PRO A 223 -0.64 -32.32 18.50
N SER A 224 -0.74 -33.64 18.73
CA SER A 224 -0.63 -34.23 20.06
C SER A 224 0.12 -35.57 20.03
N LEU A 225 0.90 -35.87 21.08
CA LEU A 225 1.57 -37.16 21.29
C LEU A 225 1.84 -37.38 22.79
N ASN A 226 1.12 -38.30 23.44
CA ASN A 226 1.26 -38.71 24.85
C ASN A 226 1.20 -37.58 25.91
N GLU A 227 0.73 -36.38 25.55
CA GLU A 227 0.77 -35.17 26.39
C GLU A 227 -0.66 -34.71 26.78
N LEU A 228 -1.24 -35.34 27.80
CA LEU A 228 -2.59 -35.03 28.28
C LEU A 228 -2.72 -33.62 28.88
N GLU A 229 -1.90 -33.29 29.88
CA GLU A 229 -2.07 -32.04 30.63
C GLU A 229 -1.89 -30.79 29.77
N PRO A 230 -0.89 -30.72 28.86
CA PRO A 230 -0.78 -29.60 27.92
C PRO A 230 -1.99 -29.50 26.98
N LEU A 231 -2.44 -30.61 26.41
CA LEU A 231 -3.60 -30.63 25.52
C LEU A 231 -4.86 -30.13 26.25
N ARG A 232 -5.12 -30.64 27.46
CA ARG A 232 -6.26 -30.24 28.25
C ARG A 232 -6.25 -28.74 28.54
N ARG A 233 -5.12 -28.19 29.01
CA ARG A 233 -4.98 -26.75 29.28
C ARG A 233 -5.19 -25.90 28.03
N LEU A 234 -4.69 -26.36 26.88
CA LEU A 234 -4.89 -25.67 25.60
C LEU A 234 -6.38 -25.64 25.21
N LEU A 235 -7.07 -26.78 25.28
CA LEU A 235 -8.51 -26.85 24.98
C LEU A 235 -9.34 -25.97 25.92
N GLU A 236 -9.07 -25.99 27.22
CA GLU A 236 -9.71 -25.10 28.21
C GLU A 236 -9.43 -23.61 27.91
N SER A 237 -8.23 -23.29 27.42
CA SER A 237 -7.89 -21.92 27.03
C SER A 237 -8.62 -21.48 25.77
N ILE A 238 -8.73 -22.35 24.77
CA ILE A 238 -9.48 -22.07 23.53
C ILE A 238 -10.95 -21.84 23.86
N ASP A 239 -11.55 -22.69 24.69
CA ASP A 239 -12.93 -22.56 25.11
C ASP A 239 -13.19 -21.20 25.80
N ARG A 240 -12.28 -20.76 26.68
CA ARG A 240 -12.40 -19.44 27.33
C ARG A 240 -12.19 -18.25 26.39
N CYS A 241 -11.23 -18.32 25.48
CA CYS A 241 -10.79 -17.16 24.70
C CYS A 241 -11.48 -17.03 23.34
N CYS A 242 -12.03 -18.12 22.79
CA CYS A 242 -12.50 -18.18 21.41
C CYS A 242 -14.02 -18.33 21.27
N MET A 243 -14.81 -18.15 22.35
CA MET A 243 -16.28 -18.27 22.31
C MET A 243 -16.97 -17.38 21.26
N ALA A 244 -16.37 -16.23 20.94
CA ALA A 244 -16.91 -15.30 19.95
C ALA A 244 -16.71 -15.75 18.49
N TYR A 245 -15.94 -16.82 18.24
CA TYR A 245 -15.60 -17.29 16.91
C TYR A 245 -16.19 -18.68 16.66
N ARG A 246 -16.80 -18.86 15.49
CA ARG A 246 -17.19 -20.19 15.01
C ARG A 246 -15.92 -20.96 14.62
N HIS A 247 -15.56 -21.98 15.40
CA HIS A 247 -14.36 -22.76 15.17
C HIS A 247 -14.61 -24.26 15.36
N GLU A 248 -13.77 -25.07 14.72
CA GLU A 248 -13.65 -26.51 14.98
C GLU A 248 -12.24 -26.81 15.48
N ILE A 249 -12.11 -27.87 16.28
CA ILE A 249 -10.82 -28.32 16.79
C ILE A 249 -10.54 -29.71 16.24
N ILE A 250 -9.41 -29.85 15.55
CA ILE A 250 -8.91 -31.10 14.98
C ILE A 250 -7.65 -31.49 15.75
N ILE A 251 -7.72 -32.58 16.51
CA ILE A 251 -6.55 -33.12 17.20
C ILE A 251 -5.86 -34.12 16.28
N ALA A 252 -4.66 -33.77 15.82
CA ALA A 252 -3.82 -34.61 14.98
C ALA A 252 -2.87 -35.43 15.87
N ASP A 253 -3.35 -36.60 16.31
CA ASP A 253 -2.57 -37.50 17.17
C ASP A 253 -1.50 -38.27 16.39
N GLY A 254 -0.26 -38.22 16.89
CA GLY A 254 0.92 -38.86 16.30
C GLY A 254 1.06 -40.36 16.61
N GLY A 255 0.03 -41.02 17.16
CA GLY A 255 0.08 -42.42 17.58
C GLY A 255 0.33 -42.57 19.08
N SER A 256 -0.40 -41.83 19.90
CA SER A 256 -0.31 -41.90 21.36
C SER A 256 -0.67 -43.29 21.89
N GLY A 257 0.12 -43.77 22.85
CA GLY A 257 -0.11 -45.00 23.61
C GLY A 257 -0.50 -44.75 25.07
N ASP A 258 -0.47 -43.50 25.54
CA ASP A 258 -0.87 -43.16 26.90
C ASP A 258 -2.38 -43.38 27.12
N GLY A 259 -2.72 -44.34 27.97
CA GLY A 259 -4.11 -44.67 28.31
C GLY A 259 -4.88 -43.49 28.92
N ARG A 260 -4.21 -42.54 29.60
CA ARG A 260 -4.88 -41.35 30.15
C ARG A 260 -5.34 -40.42 29.04
N LEU A 261 -4.49 -40.16 28.06
CA LEU A 261 -4.81 -39.36 26.88
C LEU A 261 -5.88 -40.02 26.00
N LEU A 262 -5.80 -41.33 25.78
CA LEU A 262 -6.81 -42.08 25.03
C LEU A 262 -8.19 -42.02 25.71
N ASN A 263 -8.25 -42.23 27.02
CA ASN A 263 -9.49 -42.06 27.79
C ASN A 263 -10.02 -40.62 27.72
N TYR A 264 -9.12 -39.63 27.68
CA TYR A 264 -9.51 -38.24 27.53
C TYR A 264 -10.12 -37.95 26.16
N TYR A 265 -9.59 -38.54 25.07
CA TYR A 265 -10.21 -38.47 23.75
C TYR A 265 -11.64 -39.03 23.74
N ASP A 266 -11.85 -40.19 24.38
CA ASP A 266 -13.18 -40.80 24.49
C ASP A 266 -14.16 -39.88 25.24
N LEU A 267 -13.70 -39.18 26.28
CA LEU A 267 -14.50 -38.19 27.02
C LEU A 267 -14.85 -36.98 26.13
N LEU A 268 -13.91 -36.47 25.35
CA LEU A 268 -14.14 -35.37 24.42
C LEU A 268 -15.17 -35.75 23.35
N GLU A 269 -15.11 -36.95 22.79
CA GLU A 269 -16.09 -37.44 21.81
C GLU A 269 -17.49 -37.64 22.40
N LYS A 270 -17.60 -38.08 23.65
CA LYS A 270 -18.89 -38.22 24.34
C LYS A 270 -19.53 -36.86 24.61
N ASN A 271 -18.75 -35.89 25.10
CA ASN A 271 -19.24 -34.54 25.38
C ASN A 271 -19.68 -33.80 24.10
N LYS A 272 -19.05 -34.15 22.97
CA LYS A 272 -19.40 -33.69 21.62
C LYS A 272 -20.85 -33.93 21.21
N LYS A 273 -21.36 -35.13 21.49
CA LYS A 273 -22.73 -35.54 21.14
C LYS A 273 -23.80 -34.75 21.90
N ASN A 274 -23.41 -34.00 22.92
CA ASN A 274 -24.30 -33.22 23.79
C ASN A 274 -24.19 -31.70 23.58
N GLY A 275 -23.39 -31.18 22.62
CA GLY A 275 -23.39 -29.73 22.38
C GLY A 275 -22.38 -29.05 21.44
N HIS A 276 -21.31 -29.69 20.94
CA HIS A 276 -20.33 -29.00 20.04
C HIS A 276 -19.63 -29.95 19.06
N GLU A 277 -19.61 -29.59 17.76
CA GLU A 277 -19.06 -30.39 16.66
C GLU A 277 -17.52 -30.55 16.68
N ALA A 278 -17.06 -31.70 16.20
CA ALA A 278 -15.79 -32.00 15.52
C ALA A 278 -15.85 -33.47 15.11
N GLU A 279 -15.26 -33.75 13.96
CA GLU A 279 -15.31 -35.08 13.39
C GLU A 279 -14.17 -35.95 13.88
N LYS A 280 -14.36 -37.26 13.72
CA LYS A 280 -13.38 -38.30 14.02
C LYS A 280 -12.03 -38.06 13.31
N PRO A 281 -10.94 -38.64 13.83
CA PRO A 281 -9.70 -38.78 13.08
C PRO A 281 -9.94 -39.59 11.80
N GLN A 282 -9.61 -39.01 10.64
CA GLN A 282 -9.45 -39.78 9.42
C GLN A 282 -8.20 -40.67 9.56
N LYS A 283 -8.41 -41.96 9.81
CA LYS A 283 -7.40 -42.99 9.55
C LYS A 283 -7.23 -43.13 8.03
N SER A 284 -6.43 -42.26 7.42
CA SER A 284 -5.94 -42.48 6.05
C SER A 284 -4.48 -42.04 5.91
N LEU A 285 -3.57 -42.80 6.49
CA LEU A 285 -2.26 -42.99 5.87
C LEU A 285 -2.16 -44.46 5.47
N LYS A 286 -2.54 -44.74 4.21
CA LYS A 286 -1.92 -45.88 3.52
C LYS A 286 -0.44 -45.55 3.40
N PRO A 287 0.48 -46.42 3.84
CA PRO A 287 1.90 -46.19 3.67
C PRO A 287 2.21 -46.22 2.17
N ARG A 288 2.49 -45.06 1.57
CA ARG A 288 3.25 -45.04 0.31
C ARG A 288 4.71 -45.25 0.68
N ARG A 289 5.14 -46.51 0.63
CA ARG A 289 6.55 -46.82 0.39
C ARG A 289 6.88 -46.34 -1.01
N GLY A 290 7.84 -45.43 -1.11
CA GLY A 290 8.40 -44.96 -2.35
C GLY A 290 9.51 -43.97 -2.06
N ALA A 291 10.75 -44.43 -2.17
CA ALA A 291 11.95 -43.60 -2.27
C ALA A 291 11.73 -42.49 -3.30
N TYR A 292 12.02 -41.23 -2.95
CA TYR A 292 13.27 -40.51 -3.15
C TYR A 292 13.18 -39.17 -2.41
#